data_AF-A0A0Q7IVZ3-F1
#
_entry.id   AF-A0A0Q7IVZ3-F1
#
_cell.length_a   1.000
_cell.length_b   1.000
_cell.length_c   1.000
_cell.angle_alpha   90.00
_cell.angle_beta   90.00
_cell.angle_gamma   90.00
#
_symmetry.space_group_name_H-M   'P 1'
#
loop_
_entity.id
_entity.type
_entity.pdbx_description
1 polymer ?
#
loop_
_entity_poly.entity_id
_entity_poly.type
_entity_poly.pdbx_seq_one_letter_code
_entity_poly.pdbx_strand_id
1 'polypeptide(L)'
;MGHRTAEEALANDQRVLGAQYGKAFHHALQELWRVSANWDRYETLYGSQEAVDILNKSSGLFSHVLQNMLFEHVLLGLCRLTDAPQMRGRTNLSIDALLLLDPTRHKIGLNRRIRAAKLKCAFARSWRDKHIGHNDFEQITGQVNLLARATRRKVSKAILAIHEVFRWIHARYFKGNLGLSSIGDDDANQILRDLARAQAFRQMERKELEKGNFTPLTDWESKLPAKAADWNQRYSSRLKPPKPYRGKLPLAT
;
A
#
# COMPACT_ATOMS: atom_id res chain seq x y z
N MET A 1 13.85 15.60 -12.33
CA MET A 1 14.46 14.26 -12.15
C MET A 1 14.30 13.51 -13.45
N GLY A 2 15.36 12.95 -14.02
CA GLY A 2 15.22 12.11 -15.21
C GLY A 2 14.44 10.84 -14.84
N HIS A 3 13.37 10.56 -15.59
CA HIS A 3 12.65 9.29 -15.46
C HIS A 3 13.58 8.17 -15.95
N ARG A 4 13.77 7.14 -15.12
CA ARG A 4 14.44 5.90 -15.53
C ARG A 4 13.39 4.83 -15.72
N THR A 5 13.55 3.99 -16.73
CA THR A 5 12.73 2.79 -16.87
C THR A 5 13.11 1.75 -15.81
N ALA A 6 12.26 0.73 -15.61
CA ALA A 6 12.56 -0.37 -14.69
C ALA A 6 13.84 -1.14 -15.11
N GLU A 7 14.03 -1.29 -16.43
CA GLU A 7 15.20 -1.95 -17.01
C GLU A 7 16.48 -1.15 -16.78
N GLU A 8 16.44 0.17 -16.95
CA GLU A 8 17.58 1.05 -16.67
C GLU A 8 17.96 1.04 -15.18
N ALA A 9 16.95 1.02 -14.29
CA ALA A 9 17.19 0.91 -12.85
C ALA A 9 17.85 -0.43 -12.50
N LEU A 10 17.36 -1.55 -13.05
CA LEU A 10 17.96 -2.88 -12.85
C LEU A 10 19.39 -2.94 -13.39
N ALA A 11 19.63 -2.46 -14.61
CA ALA A 11 20.95 -2.44 -15.22
C ALA A 11 21.93 -1.62 -14.37
N ASN A 12 21.49 -0.48 -13.83
CA ASN A 12 22.30 0.30 -12.92
C ASN A 12 22.62 -0.46 -11.63
N ASP A 13 21.65 -1.12 -11.01
CA ASP A 13 21.87 -1.88 -9.77
C ASP A 13 22.86 -3.05 -9.99
N GLN A 14 22.74 -3.76 -11.10
CA GLN A 14 23.68 -4.83 -11.49
C GLN A 14 25.08 -4.28 -11.78
N ARG A 15 25.19 -3.12 -12.42
CA ARG A 15 26.46 -2.46 -12.68
C ARG A 15 27.17 -2.05 -11.39
N VAL A 16 26.44 -1.57 -10.38
CA VAL A 16 27.00 -1.08 -9.12
C VAL A 16 27.31 -2.22 -8.14
N LEU A 17 26.42 -3.19 -8.01
CA LEU A 17 26.50 -4.26 -6.98
C LEU A 17 27.05 -5.59 -7.53
N GLY A 18 27.20 -5.72 -8.84
CA GLY A 18 27.46 -6.99 -9.51
C GLY A 18 26.18 -7.73 -9.91
N ALA A 19 26.30 -8.66 -10.86
CA ALA A 19 25.15 -9.25 -11.54
C ALA A 19 24.12 -9.93 -10.62
N GLN A 20 24.57 -10.82 -9.73
CA GLN A 20 23.67 -11.56 -8.83
C GLN A 20 23.17 -10.69 -7.67
N TYR A 21 24.07 -9.98 -6.98
CA TYR A 21 23.70 -9.14 -5.84
C TYR A 21 22.82 -7.96 -6.26
N GLY A 22 23.14 -7.29 -7.36
CA GLY A 22 22.34 -6.19 -7.90
C GLY A 22 20.94 -6.63 -8.33
N LYS A 23 20.82 -7.79 -8.98
CA LYS A 23 19.51 -8.35 -9.33
C LYS A 23 18.67 -8.66 -8.08
N ALA A 24 19.28 -9.28 -7.06
CA ALA A 24 18.59 -9.57 -5.81
C ALA A 24 18.18 -8.28 -5.07
N PHE A 25 19.08 -7.30 -4.98
CA PHE A 25 18.81 -6.01 -4.36
C PHE A 25 17.63 -5.32 -5.05
N HIS A 26 17.67 -5.23 -6.39
CA HIS A 26 16.63 -4.56 -7.17
C HIS A 26 15.25 -5.15 -6.89
N HIS A 27 15.07 -6.46 -7.09
CA HIS A 27 13.75 -7.07 -6.93
C HIS A 27 13.27 -7.09 -5.47
N ALA A 28 14.17 -7.25 -4.50
CA ALA A 28 13.80 -7.17 -3.08
C ALA A 28 13.37 -5.75 -2.69
N LEU A 29 14.02 -4.73 -3.27
CA LEU A 29 13.64 -3.33 -3.08
C LEU A 29 12.29 -3.02 -3.71
N GLN A 30 12.00 -3.54 -4.92
CA GLN A 30 10.68 -3.41 -5.53
C GLN A 30 9.57 -4.02 -4.67
N GLU A 31 9.82 -5.18 -4.05
CA GLU A 31 8.86 -5.77 -3.12
C GLU A 31 8.65 -4.89 -1.88
N LEU A 32 9.71 -4.28 -1.32
CA LEU A 32 9.55 -3.29 -0.24
C LEU A 32 8.68 -2.11 -0.68
N TRP A 33 8.88 -1.56 -1.88
CA TRP A 33 8.07 -0.47 -2.41
C TRP A 33 6.61 -0.86 -2.58
N ARG A 34 6.34 -2.04 -3.11
CA ARG A 34 4.98 -2.58 -3.22
C ARG A 34 4.31 -2.74 -1.85
N VAL A 35 5.03 -3.27 -0.87
CA VAL A 35 4.53 -3.42 0.51
C VAL A 35 4.26 -2.05 1.14
N SER A 36 5.18 -1.09 1.00
CA SER A 36 5.03 0.25 1.54
C SER A 36 3.85 0.99 0.91
N ALA A 37 3.70 0.93 -0.42
CA ALA A 37 2.59 1.57 -1.12
C ALA A 37 1.22 1.00 -0.71
N ASN A 38 1.11 -0.33 -0.57
CA ASN A 38 -0.12 -0.95 -0.07
C ASN A 38 -0.39 -0.62 1.40
N TRP A 39 0.65 -0.40 2.19
CA TRP A 39 0.51 0.09 3.55
C TRP A 39 0.02 1.54 3.59
N ASP A 40 0.57 2.43 2.75
CA ASP A 40 0.09 3.81 2.63
C ASP A 40 -1.40 3.86 2.19
N ARG A 41 -1.81 2.97 1.26
CA ARG A 41 -3.23 2.79 0.90
C ARG A 41 -4.09 2.37 2.08
N TYR A 42 -3.64 1.37 2.82
CA TYR A 42 -4.34 0.89 4.00
C TYR A 42 -4.49 2.00 5.04
N GLU A 43 -3.42 2.75 5.33
CA GLU A 43 -3.48 3.86 6.29
C GLU A 43 -4.38 5.01 5.79
N THR A 44 -4.40 5.27 4.48
CA THR A 44 -5.28 6.29 3.89
C THR A 44 -6.75 5.90 4.03
N LEU A 45 -7.11 4.66 3.70
CA LEU A 45 -8.51 4.19 3.69
C LEU A 45 -9.04 3.84 5.10
N TYR A 46 -8.19 3.32 5.98
CA TYR A 46 -8.60 2.71 7.25
C TYR A 46 -7.85 3.28 8.47
N GLY A 47 -7.04 4.32 8.29
CA GLY A 47 -6.24 4.91 9.37
C GLY A 47 -7.00 5.88 10.28
N SER A 48 -8.20 6.31 9.89
CA SER A 48 -9.04 7.24 10.65
C SER A 48 -10.49 6.76 10.70
N GLN A 49 -11.22 7.17 11.74
CA GLN A 49 -12.62 6.79 11.91
C GLN A 49 -13.49 7.41 10.81
N GLU A 50 -13.19 8.64 10.41
CA GLU A 50 -13.92 9.38 9.37
C GLU A 50 -13.85 8.66 8.02
N ALA A 51 -12.67 8.17 7.64
CA ALA A 51 -12.50 7.40 6.40
C ALA A 51 -13.29 6.08 6.46
N VAL A 52 -13.21 5.37 7.58
CA VAL A 52 -13.97 4.12 7.82
C VAL A 52 -15.48 4.37 7.75
N ASP A 53 -15.98 5.47 8.31
CA ASP A 53 -17.40 5.81 8.29
C ASP A 53 -17.90 6.10 6.86
N ILE A 54 -17.09 6.80 6.05
CA ILE A 54 -17.38 7.03 4.63
C ILE A 54 -17.46 5.69 3.90
N LEU A 55 -16.50 4.80 4.11
CA LEU A 55 -16.48 3.48 3.47
C LEU A 55 -17.67 2.62 3.90
N ASN A 56 -17.97 2.55 5.19
CA ASN A 56 -19.08 1.76 5.73
C ASN A 56 -20.44 2.21 5.19
N LYS A 57 -20.68 3.52 5.10
CA LYS A 57 -21.92 4.09 4.56
C LYS A 57 -22.07 3.93 3.05
N SER A 58 -20.97 3.76 2.32
CA SER A 58 -20.99 3.57 0.86
C SER A 58 -21.08 2.11 0.45
N SER A 59 -20.21 1.27 1.00
CA SER A 59 -20.00 -0.10 0.54
C SER A 59 -19.34 -0.97 1.62
N GLY A 60 -19.86 -0.94 2.85
CA GLY A 60 -19.21 -1.55 4.03
C GLY A 60 -18.71 -2.98 3.86
N LEU A 61 -19.49 -3.89 3.25
CA LEU A 61 -19.03 -5.27 3.02
C LEU A 61 -17.82 -5.35 2.09
N PHE A 62 -17.87 -4.63 0.96
CA PHE A 62 -16.75 -4.58 0.03
C PHE A 62 -15.53 -3.92 0.67
N SER A 63 -15.73 -2.83 1.42
CA SER A 63 -14.67 -2.15 2.15
C SER A 63 -14.03 -3.03 3.20
N HIS A 64 -14.78 -3.91 3.87
CA HIS A 64 -14.24 -4.89 4.81
C HIS A 64 -13.36 -5.93 4.11
N VAL A 65 -13.82 -6.47 2.98
CA VAL A 65 -13.01 -7.41 2.17
C VAL A 65 -11.70 -6.76 1.73
N LEU A 66 -11.77 -5.54 1.20
CA LEU A 66 -10.59 -4.79 0.77
C LEU A 66 -9.62 -4.50 1.94
N GLN A 67 -10.16 -4.20 3.12
CA GLN A 67 -9.37 -3.97 4.33
C GLN A 67 -8.53 -5.21 4.67
N ASN A 68 -9.16 -6.38 4.69
CA ASN A 68 -8.50 -7.64 5.00
C ASN A 68 -7.45 -7.98 3.93
N MET A 69 -7.80 -7.87 2.65
CA MET A 69 -6.87 -8.13 1.54
C MET A 69 -5.62 -7.25 1.60
N LEU A 70 -5.77 -5.94 1.82
CA LEU A 70 -4.63 -5.03 1.94
C LEU A 70 -3.77 -5.34 3.17
N PHE A 71 -4.40 -5.57 4.32
CA PHE A 71 -3.70 -5.86 5.55
C PHE A 71 -2.90 -7.16 5.47
N GLU A 72 -3.54 -8.25 5.04
CA GLU A 72 -2.91 -9.55 4.89
C GLU A 72 -1.80 -9.53 3.83
N HIS A 73 -2.01 -8.81 2.73
CA HIS A 73 -0.98 -8.64 1.69
C HIS A 73 0.29 -8.01 2.25
N VAL A 74 0.15 -6.95 3.06
CA VAL A 74 1.27 -6.27 3.72
C VAL A 74 1.97 -7.22 4.69
N LEU A 75 1.23 -7.97 5.52
CA LEU A 75 1.82 -8.93 6.46
C LEU A 75 2.59 -10.06 5.74
N LEU A 76 2.03 -10.60 4.66
CA LEU A 76 2.72 -11.59 3.84
C LEU A 76 3.97 -11.00 3.17
N GLY A 77 3.93 -9.76 2.71
CA GLY A 77 5.09 -9.07 2.15
C GLY A 77 6.22 -8.89 3.18
N LEU A 78 5.90 -8.51 4.42
CA LEU A 78 6.85 -8.48 5.53
C LEU A 78 7.48 -9.87 5.78
N CYS A 79 6.68 -10.93 5.69
CA CYS A 79 7.19 -12.30 5.82
C CYS A 79 8.15 -12.63 4.68
N ARG A 80 7.76 -12.46 3.42
CA ARG A 80 8.59 -12.75 2.25
C ARG A 80 9.94 -12.02 2.30
N LEU A 81 9.93 -10.74 2.64
CA LEU A 81 11.14 -9.93 2.77
C LEU A 81 12.05 -10.37 3.91
N THR A 82 11.54 -11.09 4.92
CA THR A 82 12.28 -11.49 6.12
C THR A 82 12.38 -13.00 6.36
N ASP A 83 11.94 -13.80 5.40
CA ASP A 83 12.06 -15.26 5.40
C ASP A 83 13.53 -15.69 5.23
N ALA A 84 13.82 -16.93 5.62
CA ALA A 84 15.13 -17.53 5.45
C ALA A 84 15.55 -17.49 3.96
N PRO A 85 16.85 -17.33 3.66
CA PRO A 85 17.34 -17.16 2.29
C PRO A 85 17.16 -18.43 1.44
N GLN A 86 16.92 -19.57 2.07
CA GLN A 86 16.60 -20.82 1.40
C GLN A 86 15.46 -21.53 2.13
N MET A 87 14.59 -22.18 1.36
CA MET A 87 13.54 -23.06 1.87
C MET A 87 13.38 -24.24 0.91
N ARG A 88 13.47 -25.47 1.44
CA ARG A 88 13.34 -26.72 0.65
C ARG A 88 14.21 -26.73 -0.61
N GLY A 89 15.47 -26.27 -0.50
CA GLY A 89 16.44 -26.23 -1.59
C GLY A 89 16.25 -25.10 -2.61
N ARG A 90 15.24 -24.22 -2.45
CA ARG A 90 15.02 -23.05 -3.31
C ARG A 90 15.48 -21.78 -2.61
N THR A 91 16.12 -20.88 -3.35
CA THR A 91 16.55 -19.57 -2.85
C THR A 91 15.37 -18.61 -2.80
N ASN A 92 15.13 -18.02 -1.63
CA ASN A 92 14.14 -16.96 -1.46
C ASN A 92 14.79 -15.60 -1.70
N LEU A 93 14.04 -14.70 -2.33
CA LEU A 93 14.42 -13.31 -2.45
C LEU A 93 14.07 -12.55 -1.16
N SER A 94 14.94 -12.63 -0.15
CA SER A 94 14.78 -11.96 1.14
C SER A 94 15.99 -11.11 1.50
N ILE A 95 15.88 -10.29 2.55
CA ILE A 95 17.01 -9.50 3.05
C ILE A 95 18.17 -10.37 3.54
N ASP A 96 17.92 -11.62 3.96
CA ASP A 96 19.00 -12.57 4.30
C ASP A 96 19.76 -13.02 3.03
N ALA A 97 19.08 -13.15 1.89
CA ALA A 97 19.75 -13.51 0.63
C ALA A 97 20.73 -12.41 0.20
N LEU A 98 20.40 -11.13 0.47
CA LEU A 98 21.30 -10.00 0.25
C LEU A 98 22.59 -10.12 1.08
N LEU A 99 22.50 -10.59 2.32
CA LEU A 99 23.67 -10.82 3.17
C LEU A 99 24.59 -11.93 2.64
N LEU A 100 24.01 -12.99 2.07
CA LEU A 100 24.78 -14.07 1.46
C LEU A 100 25.51 -13.60 0.21
N LEU A 101 24.82 -12.84 -0.64
CA LEU A 101 25.32 -12.34 -1.92
C LEU A 101 26.24 -11.13 -1.81
N ASP A 102 26.25 -10.41 -0.67
CA ASP A 102 27.16 -9.27 -0.47
C ASP A 102 28.63 -9.74 -0.55
N PRO A 103 29.43 -9.25 -1.52
CA PRO A 103 30.81 -9.70 -1.71
C PRO A 103 31.80 -9.05 -0.74
N THR A 104 31.36 -8.15 0.14
CA THR A 104 32.25 -7.30 0.93
C THR A 104 32.42 -7.76 2.38
N ARG A 105 33.40 -7.14 3.06
CA ARG A 105 33.66 -7.29 4.50
C ARG A 105 32.61 -6.64 5.42
N HIS A 106 31.58 -5.97 4.87
CA HIS A 106 30.64 -5.19 5.69
C HIS A 106 29.46 -5.99 6.24
N LYS A 107 29.50 -7.33 6.13
CA LYS A 107 28.45 -8.27 6.55
C LYS A 107 27.98 -8.06 7.99
N ILE A 108 28.86 -7.67 8.91
CA ILE A 108 28.48 -7.42 10.32
C ILE A 108 27.43 -6.31 10.44
N GLY A 109 27.66 -5.18 9.76
CA GLY A 109 26.78 -4.01 9.81
C GLY A 109 25.43 -4.25 9.13
N LEU A 110 25.45 -5.05 8.05
CA LEU A 110 24.26 -5.50 7.32
C LEU A 110 23.44 -6.50 8.17
N ASN A 111 24.09 -7.54 8.68
CA ASN A 111 23.48 -8.58 9.52
C ASN A 111 22.80 -7.98 10.76
N ARG A 112 23.42 -6.99 11.42
CA ARG A 112 22.79 -6.29 12.56
C ARG A 112 21.44 -5.67 12.20
N ARG A 113 21.32 -5.06 11.02
CA ARG A 113 20.07 -4.45 10.55
C ARG A 113 19.04 -5.49 10.15
N ILE A 114 19.48 -6.55 9.48
CA ILE A 114 18.62 -7.67 9.12
C ILE A 114 18.01 -8.31 10.37
N ARG A 115 18.81 -8.59 11.41
CA ARG A 115 18.31 -9.11 12.68
C ARG A 115 17.26 -8.18 13.31
N ALA A 116 17.50 -6.88 13.31
CA ALA A 116 16.54 -5.90 13.82
C ALA A 116 15.23 -5.87 13.00
N ALA A 117 15.31 -5.99 11.68
CA ALA A 117 14.15 -6.08 10.80
C ALA A 117 13.34 -7.37 11.06
N LYS A 118 14.03 -8.52 11.12
CA LYS A 118 13.41 -9.82 11.40
C LYS A 118 12.69 -9.86 12.75
N LEU A 119 13.28 -9.25 13.78
CA LEU A 119 12.66 -9.14 15.09
C LEU A 119 11.36 -8.33 15.03
N LYS A 120 11.37 -7.17 14.35
CA LYS A 120 10.18 -6.33 14.20
C LYS A 120 9.10 -6.98 13.33
N CYS A 121 9.47 -7.86 12.41
CA CYS A 121 8.52 -8.60 11.56
C CYS A 121 7.98 -9.89 12.20
N ALA A 122 8.45 -10.28 13.39
CA ALA A 122 8.09 -11.57 13.98
C ALA A 122 6.58 -11.76 14.19
N PHE A 123 5.84 -10.68 14.48
CA PHE A 123 4.39 -10.74 14.62
C PHE A 123 3.68 -11.14 13.32
N ALA A 124 4.19 -10.73 12.16
CA ALA A 124 3.57 -11.03 10.87
C ALA A 124 3.63 -12.54 10.54
N ARG A 125 4.68 -13.23 11.01
CA ARG A 125 4.79 -14.69 10.85
C ARG A 125 3.68 -15.44 11.58
N SER A 126 3.35 -15.03 12.81
CA SER A 126 2.20 -15.59 13.54
C SER A 126 0.90 -15.46 12.75
N TRP A 127 0.66 -14.32 12.09
CA TRP A 127 -0.50 -14.14 11.23
C TRP A 127 -0.49 -15.03 10.00
N ARG A 128 0.65 -15.12 9.30
CA ARG A 128 0.79 -16.05 8.17
C ARG A 128 0.48 -17.48 8.59
N ASP A 129 1.13 -17.94 9.66
CA ASP A 129 1.10 -19.35 10.04
C ASP A 129 -0.25 -19.75 10.65
N LYS A 130 -0.99 -18.82 11.26
CA LYS A 130 -2.23 -19.12 12.01
C LYS A 130 -3.52 -18.65 11.33
N HIS A 131 -3.47 -17.65 10.46
CA HIS A 131 -4.67 -17.09 9.85
C HIS A 131 -4.66 -17.13 8.33
N ILE A 132 -3.56 -16.68 7.71
CA ILE A 132 -3.57 -16.41 6.26
C ILE A 132 -3.18 -17.65 5.44
N GLY A 133 -2.16 -18.38 5.89
CA GLY A 133 -1.52 -19.43 5.09
C GLY A 133 -2.04 -20.84 5.37
N HIS A 134 -2.37 -21.16 6.63
CA HIS A 134 -2.57 -22.56 7.03
C HIS A 134 -3.90 -22.85 7.75
N ASN A 135 -4.85 -21.92 7.76
CA ASN A 135 -6.19 -22.11 8.35
C ASN A 135 -6.16 -22.88 9.67
N ASP A 136 -5.36 -22.41 10.63
CA ASP A 136 -5.14 -23.13 11.89
C ASP A 136 -6.46 -23.36 12.61
N PHE A 137 -6.75 -24.62 12.93
CA PHE A 137 -8.07 -25.04 13.40
C PHE A 137 -8.45 -24.36 14.71
N GLU A 138 -7.54 -24.33 15.70
CA GLU A 138 -7.81 -23.71 17.00
C GLU A 138 -8.05 -22.20 16.86
N GLN A 139 -7.29 -21.55 15.97
CA GLN A 139 -7.47 -20.13 15.67
C GLN A 139 -8.80 -19.83 14.95
N ILE A 140 -9.17 -20.62 13.94
CA ILE A 140 -10.37 -20.39 13.13
C ILE A 140 -11.65 -20.72 13.91
N THR A 141 -11.62 -21.79 14.70
CA THR A 141 -12.77 -22.17 15.54
C THR A 141 -12.92 -21.30 16.78
N GLY A 142 -11.98 -20.38 17.03
CA GLY A 142 -12.02 -19.47 18.16
C GLY A 142 -11.71 -20.12 19.52
N GLN A 143 -11.16 -21.34 19.52
CA GLN A 143 -10.75 -22.03 20.74
C GLN A 143 -9.62 -21.28 21.45
N VAL A 144 -8.68 -20.73 20.68
CA VAL A 144 -7.55 -19.94 21.20
C VAL A 144 -7.25 -18.78 20.26
N ASN A 145 -6.87 -17.61 20.80
CA ASN A 145 -6.30 -16.53 20.01
C ASN A 145 -4.76 -16.64 19.99
N LEU A 146 -4.24 -17.23 18.91
CA LEU A 146 -2.82 -17.46 18.65
C LEU A 146 -2.16 -16.31 17.86
N LEU A 147 -2.91 -15.26 17.51
CA LEU A 147 -2.40 -14.15 16.71
C LEU A 147 -1.63 -13.15 17.56
N ALA A 148 -0.36 -12.97 17.21
CA ALA A 148 0.45 -11.90 17.77
C ALA A 148 -0.19 -10.55 17.42
N ARG A 149 -0.37 -9.67 18.41
CA ARG A 149 -0.98 -8.34 18.20
C ARG A 149 -0.27 -7.57 17.08
N ALA A 150 -0.97 -7.33 15.97
CA ALA A 150 -0.51 -6.55 14.83
C ALA A 150 -1.18 -5.17 14.85
N THR A 151 -0.42 -4.12 15.16
CA THR A 151 -0.92 -2.74 15.18
C THR A 151 -0.31 -1.96 14.04
N ARG A 152 -0.97 -0.87 13.61
CA ARG A 152 -0.42 0.07 12.61
C ARG A 152 1.03 0.46 12.93
N ARG A 153 1.28 0.89 14.16
CA ARG A 153 2.62 1.23 14.66
C ARG A 153 3.64 0.09 14.49
N LYS A 154 3.25 -1.18 14.69
CA LYS A 154 4.16 -2.32 14.50
C LYS A 154 4.46 -2.55 13.02
N VAL A 155 3.44 -2.45 12.17
CA VAL A 155 3.58 -2.59 10.71
C VAL A 155 4.49 -1.49 10.15
N SER A 156 4.23 -0.21 10.45
CA SER A 156 5.09 0.89 9.99
C SER A 156 6.52 0.76 10.50
N LYS A 157 6.73 0.34 11.76
CA LYS A 157 8.08 0.08 12.30
C LYS A 157 8.78 -1.10 11.63
N ALA A 158 8.05 -2.11 11.22
CA ALA A 158 8.60 -3.26 10.49
C ALA A 158 9.06 -2.86 9.08
N ILE A 159 8.21 -2.13 8.34
CA ILE A 159 8.54 -1.58 7.02
C ILE A 159 9.79 -0.68 7.11
N LEU A 160 9.82 0.26 8.06
CA LEU A 160 10.98 1.13 8.27
C LEU A 160 12.25 0.35 8.60
N ALA A 161 12.15 -0.73 9.37
CA ALA A 161 13.33 -1.54 9.71
C ALA A 161 13.87 -2.33 8.51
N ILE A 162 13.00 -2.80 7.62
CA ILE A 162 13.41 -3.39 6.34
C ILE A 162 14.03 -2.31 5.45
N HIS A 163 13.41 -1.13 5.34
CA HIS A 163 13.95 0.00 4.59
C HIS A 163 15.37 0.39 5.06
N GLU A 164 15.65 0.35 6.37
CA GLU A 164 16.99 0.59 6.90
C GLU A 164 18.06 -0.37 6.36
N VAL A 165 17.69 -1.61 5.98
CA VAL A 165 18.59 -2.55 5.31
C VAL A 165 18.97 -2.01 3.93
N PHE A 166 17.97 -1.66 3.12
CA PHE A 166 18.17 -1.13 1.77
C PHE A 166 18.88 0.21 1.77
N ARG A 167 18.48 1.14 2.66
CA ARG A 167 19.13 2.44 2.84
C ARG A 167 20.60 2.28 3.21
N TRP A 168 20.93 1.30 4.04
CA TRP A 168 22.31 1.00 4.39
C TRP A 168 23.12 0.54 3.18
N ILE A 169 22.60 -0.42 2.39
CA ILE A 169 23.25 -0.89 1.15
C ILE A 169 23.42 0.30 0.20
N HIS A 170 22.33 1.05 -0.04
CA HIS A 170 22.33 2.20 -0.93
C HIS A 170 23.40 3.24 -0.55
N ALA A 171 23.51 3.58 0.73
CA ALA A 171 24.51 4.52 1.24
C ALA A 171 25.96 4.04 1.02
N ARG A 172 26.23 2.72 1.05
CA ARG A 172 27.58 2.18 0.82
C ARG A 172 27.96 2.20 -0.65
N TYR A 173 27.06 1.72 -1.51
CA TYR A 173 27.42 1.40 -2.88
C TYR A 173 27.06 2.50 -3.88
N PHE A 174 26.01 3.27 -3.60
CA PHE A 174 25.47 4.27 -4.54
C PHE A 174 25.78 5.72 -4.13
N LYS A 175 26.48 5.92 -3.00
CA LYS A 175 26.84 7.25 -2.46
C LYS A 175 25.65 8.21 -2.37
N GLY A 176 24.47 7.69 -2.03
CA GLY A 176 23.24 8.47 -1.93
C GLY A 176 22.35 7.99 -0.78
N ASN A 177 21.35 8.79 -0.43
CA ASN A 177 20.35 8.42 0.56
C ASN A 177 19.12 7.80 -0.12
N LEU A 178 18.72 6.62 0.32
CA LEU A 178 17.44 6.04 -0.06
C LEU A 178 16.38 6.55 0.91
N GLY A 179 15.44 7.35 0.40
CA GLY A 179 14.30 7.84 1.15
C GLY A 179 13.14 6.86 1.07
N LEU A 180 12.44 6.70 2.18
CA LEU A 180 11.08 6.15 2.20
C LEU A 180 10.18 7.24 2.77
N SER A 181 9.56 7.99 1.88
CA SER A 181 8.54 8.98 2.22
C SER A 181 7.17 8.31 2.14
N SER A 182 6.41 8.35 3.23
CA SER A 182 4.96 8.14 3.15
C SER A 182 4.38 9.41 2.53
N ILE A 183 3.80 9.28 1.34
CA ILE A 183 3.21 10.41 0.60
C ILE A 183 1.69 10.42 0.82
N GLY A 184 1.16 9.42 1.55
CA GLY A 184 -0.23 9.02 1.42
C GLY A 184 -0.48 8.39 0.05
N ASP A 185 -1.70 7.92 -0.19
CA ASP A 185 -2.10 7.47 -1.52
C ASP A 185 -3.15 8.45 -2.06
N ASP A 186 -2.75 9.23 -3.06
CA ASP A 186 -3.60 10.27 -3.66
C ASP A 186 -4.86 9.67 -4.31
N ASP A 187 -4.74 8.49 -4.93
CA ASP A 187 -5.86 7.79 -5.56
C ASP A 187 -6.85 7.28 -4.49
N ALA A 188 -6.34 6.73 -3.39
CA ALA A 188 -7.16 6.32 -2.26
C ALA A 188 -7.88 7.52 -1.60
N ASN A 189 -7.18 8.65 -1.44
CA ASN A 189 -7.79 9.90 -0.99
C ASN A 189 -8.88 10.39 -1.95
N GLN A 190 -8.64 10.28 -3.25
CA GLN A 190 -9.61 10.68 -4.27
C GLN A 190 -10.88 9.84 -4.18
N ILE A 191 -10.76 8.52 -4.01
CA ILE A 191 -11.91 7.62 -3.77
C ILE A 191 -12.71 8.08 -2.54
N LEU A 192 -12.05 8.37 -1.41
CA LEU A 192 -12.75 8.84 -0.20
C LEU A 192 -13.51 10.15 -0.45
N ARG A 193 -12.90 11.10 -1.17
CA ARG A 193 -13.55 12.38 -1.52
C ARG A 193 -14.78 12.17 -2.40
N ASP A 194 -14.69 11.29 -3.39
CA ASP A 194 -15.79 11.04 -4.32
C ASP A 194 -16.93 10.28 -3.65
N LEU A 195 -16.63 9.33 -2.77
CA LEU A 195 -17.64 8.66 -1.95
C LEU A 195 -18.33 9.62 -0.98
N ALA A 196 -17.59 10.52 -0.33
CA ALA A 196 -18.16 11.54 0.55
C ALA A 196 -19.10 12.48 -0.21
N ARG A 197 -18.71 12.92 -1.41
CA ARG A 197 -19.56 13.73 -2.29
C ARG A 197 -20.83 12.98 -2.70
N ALA A 198 -20.71 11.72 -3.11
CA ALA A 198 -21.84 10.89 -3.48
C ALA A 198 -22.83 10.70 -2.32
N GLN A 199 -22.34 10.54 -1.09
CA GLN A 199 -23.19 10.48 0.10
C GLN A 199 -23.92 11.78 0.37
N ALA A 200 -23.23 12.92 0.30
CA ALA A 200 -23.84 14.23 0.48
C ALA A 200 -24.94 14.49 -0.56
N PHE A 201 -24.68 14.10 -1.81
CA PHE A 201 -25.67 14.19 -2.89
C PHE A 201 -26.91 13.32 -2.62
N ARG A 202 -26.73 12.04 -2.25
CA ARG A 202 -27.86 11.15 -1.89
C ARG A 202 -28.68 11.67 -0.70
N GLN A 203 -28.05 12.33 0.26
CA GLN A 203 -28.76 12.95 1.38
C GLN A 203 -29.58 14.16 0.93
N MET A 204 -29.04 14.98 0.02
CA MET A 204 -29.77 16.09 -0.58
C MET A 204 -30.98 15.58 -1.38
N GLU A 205 -30.80 14.57 -2.24
CA GLU A 205 -31.90 13.95 -2.99
C GLU A 205 -33.01 13.43 -2.08
N ARG A 206 -32.65 12.75 -0.99
CA ARG A 206 -33.60 12.27 0.02
C ARG A 206 -34.40 13.41 0.66
N LYS A 207 -33.74 14.53 1.00
CA LYS A 207 -34.41 15.71 1.58
C LYS A 207 -35.37 16.37 0.58
N GLU A 208 -35.00 16.44 -0.69
CA GLU A 208 -35.89 17.00 -1.73
C GLU A 208 -37.07 16.05 -2.03
N LEU A 209 -36.86 14.73 -1.95
CA LEU A 209 -37.92 13.71 -2.01
C LEU A 209 -38.94 13.92 -0.89
N GLU A 210 -38.47 14.08 0.35
CA GLU A 210 -39.32 14.29 1.53
C GLU A 210 -40.14 15.59 1.44
N LYS A 211 -39.64 16.61 0.74
CA LYS A 211 -40.34 17.88 0.49
C LYS A 211 -41.32 17.81 -0.70
N GLY A 212 -41.35 16.72 -1.45
CA GLY A 212 -42.13 16.59 -2.69
C GLY A 212 -41.56 17.36 -3.89
N ASN A 213 -40.33 17.89 -3.79
CA ASN A 213 -39.67 18.67 -4.84
C ASN A 213 -38.72 17.83 -5.70
N PHE A 214 -38.71 16.51 -5.52
CA PHE A 214 -37.77 15.65 -6.22
C PHE A 214 -38.22 15.35 -7.64
N THR A 215 -37.41 15.81 -8.58
CA THR A 215 -37.43 15.34 -9.95
C THR A 215 -36.34 14.26 -10.08
N PRO A 216 -36.69 12.98 -10.33
CA PRO A 216 -35.71 11.93 -10.50
C PRO A 216 -34.73 12.27 -11.60
N LEU A 217 -33.45 11.93 -11.39
CA LEU A 217 -32.42 12.08 -12.41
C LEU A 217 -32.62 11.14 -13.62
N THR A 218 -33.67 10.31 -13.69
CA THR A 218 -33.95 9.32 -14.76
C THR A 218 -34.34 9.94 -16.11
N ASP A 219 -33.78 11.11 -16.41
CA ASP A 219 -33.74 11.73 -17.73
C ASP A 219 -32.27 12.06 -18.10
N TRP A 220 -31.32 11.23 -17.63
CA TRP A 220 -29.88 11.41 -17.85
C TRP A 220 -29.39 10.67 -19.10
N GLU A 221 -29.98 9.51 -19.44
CA GLU A 221 -29.71 8.79 -20.69
C GLU A 221 -30.26 9.54 -21.92
N SER A 222 -31.38 10.25 -21.77
CA SER A 222 -31.97 11.11 -22.80
C SER A 222 -31.19 12.43 -23.02
N LYS A 223 -30.30 12.79 -22.08
CA LYS A 223 -29.47 14.02 -22.11
C LYS A 223 -27.99 13.77 -22.38
N LEU A 224 -27.57 12.51 -22.51
CA LEU A 224 -26.28 12.21 -23.10
C LEU A 224 -26.36 12.53 -24.60
N PRO A 225 -25.55 13.46 -25.13
CA PRO A 225 -25.52 13.69 -26.56
C PRO A 225 -25.17 12.34 -27.23
N ALA A 226 -25.92 11.92 -28.26
CA ALA A 226 -25.79 10.63 -28.93
C ALA A 226 -24.34 10.28 -29.39
N LYS A 227 -23.42 11.26 -29.41
CA LYS A 227 -21.98 11.08 -29.63
C LYS A 227 -21.20 10.57 -28.42
N ALA A 228 -21.84 10.36 -27.26
CA ALA A 228 -21.21 9.77 -26.09
C ALA A 228 -21.10 8.23 -26.20
N ALA A 229 -21.60 7.58 -27.24
CA ALA A 229 -21.36 6.15 -27.46
C ALA A 229 -19.89 5.80 -27.82
N ASP A 230 -19.02 6.81 -27.96
CA ASP A 230 -17.60 6.67 -28.35
C ASP A 230 -16.63 7.04 -27.21
N TRP A 231 -16.86 6.48 -26.02
CA TRP A 231 -16.02 6.72 -24.83
C TRP A 231 -14.57 6.22 -24.97
N ASN A 232 -14.27 5.38 -25.98
CA ASN A 232 -12.93 4.86 -26.22
C ASN A 232 -11.98 5.86 -26.90
N GLN A 233 -12.46 7.00 -27.43
CA GLN A 233 -11.61 7.91 -28.21
C GLN A 233 -11.20 9.23 -27.52
N ARG A 234 -11.70 9.58 -26.32
CA ARG A 234 -11.58 10.96 -25.78
C ARG A 234 -10.82 11.17 -24.47
N TYR A 235 -10.28 10.14 -23.83
CA TYR A 235 -9.51 10.28 -22.58
C TYR A 235 -8.07 10.79 -22.76
N SER A 236 -7.82 11.77 -23.65
CA SER A 236 -6.44 12.26 -23.85
C SER A 236 -6.17 13.76 -23.77
N SER A 237 -7.14 14.70 -23.67
CA SER A 237 -6.70 16.12 -23.78
C SER A 237 -7.51 17.27 -23.19
N ARG A 238 -8.68 17.12 -22.55
CA ARG A 238 -9.45 18.32 -22.15
C ARG A 238 -10.21 18.22 -20.83
N LEU A 239 -9.49 18.16 -19.72
CA LEU A 239 -10.02 18.61 -18.43
C LEU A 239 -9.18 19.79 -17.96
N LYS A 240 -9.77 21.00 -17.98
CA LYS A 240 -9.17 22.14 -17.28
C LYS A 240 -9.46 21.96 -15.79
N PRO A 241 -8.45 22.14 -14.90
CA PRO A 241 -8.65 22.00 -13.47
C PRO A 241 -9.70 23.01 -12.97
N PRO A 242 -10.52 22.64 -11.98
CA PRO A 242 -11.48 23.57 -11.39
C PRO A 242 -10.76 24.75 -10.74
N LYS A 243 -11.33 25.96 -10.89
CA LYS A 243 -10.76 27.17 -10.27
C LYS A 243 -10.83 27.07 -8.73
N PRO A 244 -9.80 27.52 -8.00
CA PRO A 244 -9.79 27.46 -6.54
C PRO A 244 -10.91 28.32 -5.95
N TYR A 245 -11.58 27.76 -4.96
CA TYR A 245 -12.64 28.43 -4.20
C TYR A 245 -12.07 29.65 -3.45
N ARG A 246 -12.68 30.82 -3.62
CA ARG A 246 -12.29 32.11 -2.99
C ARG A 246 -13.29 32.59 -1.93
N GLY A 247 -14.04 31.68 -1.30
CA GLY A 247 -14.91 32.02 -0.17
C GLY A 247 -14.19 31.84 1.16
N LYS A 248 -14.47 32.71 2.15
CA LYS A 248 -14.05 32.47 3.54
C LYS A 248 -14.88 31.32 4.09
N LEU A 249 -14.20 30.25 4.53
CA LEU A 249 -14.84 29.15 5.26
C LEU A 249 -15.44 29.70 6.56
N PRO A 250 -16.71 29.39 6.90
CA PRO A 250 -17.23 29.73 8.21
C PRO A 250 -16.50 28.91 9.27
N LEU A 251 -15.94 29.60 10.26
CA LEU A 251 -15.42 28.97 11.47
C LEU A 251 -16.61 28.42 12.26
N ALA A 252 -16.52 27.15 12.65
CA ALA A 252 -17.52 26.52 13.52
C ALA A 252 -17.40 27.11 14.93
N THR A 253 -18.53 27.55 15.48
CA THR A 253 -18.78 27.72 16.92
C THR A 253 -18.92 26.37 17.61
#